data_AF-A0A970GMY4-F1
#
_entry.id   AF-A0A970GMY4-F1
#
_cell.length_a   1.000
_cell.length_b   1.000
_cell.length_c   1.000
_cell.angle_alpha   90.00
_cell.angle_beta   90.00
_cell.angle_gamma   90.00
#
_symmetry.space_group_name_H-M   'P 1'
#
loop_
_entity.id
_entity.type
_entity.pdbx_description
1 polymer ?
#
loop_
_entity_poly.entity_id
_entity_poly.type
_entity_poly.pdbx_seq_one_letter_code
_entity_poly.pdbx_strand_id
1 'polypeptide(L)'
;GFSFELDTVDNHRARAEIYQAMLAEVGIDVKIRTWPTWGAVREAWMQAKDKPVEEQRDAFLNDWGNASLDPFDILIPKFHSDHRGLGRGNFSGFADPEVDKLLEASLESDNDEERLGLFRQAQEIIHAQVPMVFEFVAHEIYGVRKRVKNWRPSPDSRIHLKEVDLIQ
;
A
#
# COMPACT_ATOMS: atom_id res chain seq x y z
N GLY A 1 9.34 -21.78 -15.11
CA GLY A 1 8.65 -20.57 -14.63
C GLY A 1 8.76 -19.48 -15.67
N PHE A 2 8.76 -18.23 -15.23
CA PHE A 2 8.82 -17.03 -16.05
C PHE A 2 9.81 -16.03 -15.43
N SER A 3 10.12 -14.94 -16.14
CA SER A 3 10.95 -13.85 -15.63
C SER A 3 10.14 -12.56 -15.60
N PHE A 4 10.40 -11.70 -14.61
CA PHE A 4 9.81 -10.37 -14.53
C PHE A 4 10.74 -9.38 -13.82
N GLU A 5 10.55 -8.10 -14.05
CA GLU A 5 11.25 -7.02 -13.36
C GLU A 5 10.48 -6.55 -12.12
N LEU A 6 11.15 -6.55 -10.95
CA LEU A 6 10.62 -6.00 -9.70
C LEU A 6 11.20 -4.61 -9.47
N ASP A 7 10.40 -3.60 -9.74
CA ASP A 7 10.71 -2.23 -9.37
C ASP A 7 10.65 -2.06 -7.86
N THR A 8 11.59 -1.29 -7.32
CA THR A 8 11.61 -0.96 -5.89
C THR A 8 12.41 0.32 -5.63
N VAL A 9 12.40 0.79 -4.39
CA VAL A 9 13.26 1.88 -3.89
C VAL A 9 14.22 1.33 -2.84
N ASP A 10 15.28 2.08 -2.53
CA ASP A 10 16.41 1.59 -1.73
C ASP A 10 16.01 1.02 -0.35
N ASN A 11 15.06 1.67 0.35
CA ASN A 11 14.50 1.21 1.63
C ASN A 11 13.80 -0.16 1.56
N HIS A 12 13.50 -0.67 0.37
CA HIS A 12 12.86 -1.96 0.14
C HIS A 12 13.80 -2.98 -0.53
N ARG A 13 15.03 -2.60 -0.87
CA ARG A 13 15.95 -3.44 -1.64
C ARG A 13 16.27 -4.77 -0.95
N ALA A 14 16.56 -4.74 0.35
CA ALA A 14 16.83 -5.97 1.11
C ALA A 14 15.63 -6.93 1.11
N ARG A 15 14.40 -6.39 1.16
CA ARG A 15 13.17 -7.19 1.06
C ARG A 15 12.98 -7.75 -0.35
N ALA A 16 13.28 -6.97 -1.39
CA ALA A 16 13.25 -7.43 -2.78
C ALA A 16 14.23 -8.60 -3.02
N GLU A 17 15.44 -8.54 -2.46
CA GLU A 17 16.44 -9.61 -2.56
C GLU A 17 15.98 -10.91 -1.89
N ILE A 18 15.30 -10.82 -0.74
CA ILE A 18 14.67 -11.98 -0.09
C ILE A 18 13.60 -12.60 -1.01
N TYR A 19 12.72 -11.78 -1.59
CA TYR A 19 11.69 -12.29 -2.50
C TYR A 19 12.25 -12.87 -3.78
N GLN A 20 13.29 -12.25 -4.35
CA GLN A 20 14.03 -12.81 -5.49
C GLN A 20 14.56 -14.21 -5.17
N ALA A 21 15.18 -14.40 -3.99
CA ALA A 21 15.68 -15.71 -3.57
C ALA A 21 14.56 -16.74 -3.40
N MET A 22 13.47 -16.38 -2.70
CA MET A 22 12.31 -17.26 -2.49
C MET A 22 11.63 -17.66 -3.81
N LEU A 23 11.49 -16.72 -4.74
CA LEU A 23 10.86 -16.96 -6.04
C LEU A 23 11.75 -17.80 -6.96
N ALA A 24 13.08 -17.70 -6.83
CA ALA A 24 14.01 -18.55 -7.55
C ALA A 24 13.87 -20.04 -7.18
N GLU A 25 13.55 -20.36 -5.93
CA GLU A 25 13.32 -21.75 -5.48
C GLU A 25 12.17 -22.44 -6.22
N VAL A 26 11.19 -21.66 -6.70
CA VAL A 26 10.04 -22.15 -7.49
C VAL A 26 10.21 -21.88 -9.00
N GLY A 27 11.41 -21.48 -9.43
CA GLY A 27 11.75 -21.31 -10.84
C GLY A 27 11.23 -20.02 -11.48
N ILE A 28 11.03 -18.96 -10.70
CA ILE A 28 10.66 -17.62 -11.15
C ILE A 28 11.91 -16.71 -11.07
N ASP A 29 12.30 -16.13 -12.21
CA ASP A 29 13.49 -15.27 -12.34
C ASP A 29 13.13 -13.80 -12.16
N VAL A 30 13.41 -13.24 -10.99
CA VAL A 30 13.12 -11.84 -10.68
C VAL A 30 14.33 -10.95 -10.92
N LYS A 31 14.18 -9.89 -11.71
CA LYS A 31 15.23 -8.86 -11.91
C LYS A 31 14.87 -7.63 -11.10
N ILE A 32 15.67 -7.32 -10.07
CA ILE A 32 15.41 -6.16 -9.21
C ILE A 32 15.89 -4.89 -9.92
N ARG A 33 15.00 -3.91 -10.07
CA ARG A 33 15.34 -2.54 -10.47
C ARG A 33 15.13 -1.59 -9.30
N THR A 34 16.24 -1.07 -8.76
CA THR A 34 16.19 -0.06 -7.70
C THR A 34 16.16 1.34 -8.30
N TRP A 35 15.12 2.11 -7.95
CA TRP A 35 14.94 3.50 -8.35
C TRP A 35 15.53 4.45 -7.31
N PRO A 36 16.05 5.62 -7.74
CA PRO A 36 16.73 6.56 -6.85
C PRO A 36 15.78 7.25 -5.87
N THR A 37 14.51 7.44 -6.24
CA THR A 37 13.50 8.08 -5.39
C THR A 37 12.11 7.49 -5.59
N TRP A 38 11.26 7.62 -4.58
CA TRP A 38 9.82 7.34 -4.66
C TRP A 38 9.15 8.11 -5.82
N GLY A 39 9.48 9.39 -5.99
CA GLY A 39 8.91 10.22 -7.05
C GLY A 39 9.17 9.66 -8.44
N ALA A 40 10.41 9.22 -8.71
CA ALA A 40 10.80 8.69 -10.01
C ALA A 40 10.09 7.37 -10.35
N VAL A 41 10.02 6.43 -9.40
CA VAL A 41 9.32 5.15 -9.63
C VAL A 41 7.80 5.39 -9.77
N ARG A 42 7.21 6.24 -8.92
CA ARG A 42 5.78 6.58 -9.01
C ARG A 42 5.44 7.18 -10.37
N GLU A 43 6.22 8.15 -10.83
CA GLU A 43 6.00 8.79 -12.13
C GLU A 43 6.08 7.76 -13.27
N ALA A 44 7.11 6.91 -13.26
CA ALA A 44 7.27 5.85 -14.26
C ALA A 44 6.10 4.87 -14.29
N TRP A 45 5.58 4.47 -13.12
CA TRP A 45 4.41 3.59 -13.02
C TRP A 45 3.12 4.27 -13.49
N MET A 46 2.88 5.52 -13.10
CA MET A 46 1.67 6.23 -13.48
C MET A 46 1.65 6.54 -14.99
N GLN A 47 2.78 6.95 -15.58
CA GLN A 47 2.88 7.19 -17.03
C GLN A 47 2.72 5.91 -17.85
N ALA A 48 3.09 4.75 -17.29
CA ALA A 48 2.94 3.48 -17.97
C ALA A 48 1.47 3.06 -18.14
N LYS A 49 0.54 3.52 -17.29
CA LYS A 49 -0.87 3.09 -17.32
C LYS A 49 -1.63 3.45 -18.60
N ASP A 50 -1.20 4.50 -19.28
CA ASP A 50 -1.78 4.91 -20.56
C ASP A 50 -1.18 4.18 -21.76
N LYS A 51 -0.21 3.30 -21.53
CA LYS A 51 0.49 2.57 -22.57
C LYS A 51 -0.07 1.16 -22.76
N PRO A 52 0.14 0.54 -23.93
CA PRO A 52 -0.12 -0.89 -24.12
C PRO A 52 0.54 -1.73 -23.02
N VAL A 53 -0.08 -2.86 -22.68
CA VAL A 53 0.38 -3.71 -21.56
C VAL A 53 1.83 -4.16 -21.71
N GLU A 54 2.31 -4.31 -22.95
CA GLU A 54 3.67 -4.70 -23.29
C GLU A 54 4.71 -3.62 -22.96
N GLU A 55 4.28 -2.36 -22.81
CA GLU A 55 5.10 -1.23 -22.39
C GLU A 55 4.90 -0.88 -20.91
N GLN A 56 4.02 -1.61 -20.21
CA GLN A 56 3.83 -1.46 -18.78
C GLN A 56 4.97 -2.12 -17.99
N ARG A 57 4.93 -1.91 -16.66
CA ARG A 57 5.95 -2.41 -15.74
C ARG A 57 5.41 -3.65 -15.04
N ASP A 58 6.25 -4.65 -14.81
CA ASP A 58 5.76 -5.97 -14.38
C ASP A 58 5.28 -6.01 -12.92
N ALA A 59 6.11 -5.53 -11.99
CA ALA A 59 5.80 -5.57 -10.55
C ALA A 59 6.46 -4.44 -9.77
N PHE A 60 5.76 -3.93 -8.74
CA PHE A 60 6.27 -2.90 -7.84
C PHE A 60 6.24 -3.36 -6.39
N LEU A 61 7.40 -3.37 -5.73
CA LEU A 61 7.51 -3.54 -4.29
C LEU A 61 7.44 -2.18 -3.57
N ASN A 62 6.33 -1.94 -2.88
CA ASN A 62 6.07 -0.69 -2.18
C ASN A 62 5.22 -0.91 -0.93
N ASP A 63 5.11 0.10 -0.07
CA ASP A 63 4.18 0.14 1.06
C ASP A 63 3.18 1.31 0.97
N TRP A 64 2.22 1.34 1.88
CA TRP A 64 1.28 2.45 2.03
C TRP A 64 0.87 2.59 3.50
N GLY A 65 1.03 3.80 4.06
CA GLY A 65 0.57 4.12 5.41
C GLY A 65 -0.88 4.62 5.42
N ASN A 66 -1.61 4.36 6.50
CA ASN A 66 -2.94 4.92 6.74
C ASN A 66 -2.84 6.06 7.76
N ALA A 67 -2.77 7.30 7.28
CA ALA A 67 -2.60 8.46 8.14
C ALA A 67 -3.93 8.95 8.72
N SER A 68 -5.05 8.65 8.07
CA SER A 68 -6.39 9.03 8.55
C SER A 68 -6.93 8.07 9.61
N LEU A 69 -6.38 6.85 9.68
CA LEU A 69 -6.92 5.72 10.44
C LEU A 69 -8.33 5.29 9.96
N ASP A 70 -8.65 5.61 8.71
CA ASP A 70 -9.92 5.26 8.06
C ASP A 70 -9.65 4.36 6.83
N PRO A 71 -10.49 3.35 6.54
CA PRO A 71 -10.30 2.48 5.38
C PRO A 71 -10.19 3.21 4.05
N PHE A 72 -10.82 4.39 3.88
CA PHE A 72 -10.79 5.13 2.62
C PHE A 72 -9.37 5.50 2.19
N ASP A 73 -8.47 5.77 3.15
CA ASP A 73 -7.12 6.28 2.90
C ASP A 73 -6.19 5.19 2.33
N ILE A 74 -6.59 3.92 2.41
CA ILE A 74 -5.96 2.81 1.70
C ILE A 74 -6.80 2.40 0.50
N LEU A 75 -8.08 2.06 0.72
CA LEU A 75 -8.87 1.32 -0.27
C LEU A 75 -9.13 2.15 -1.53
N ILE A 76 -9.49 3.42 -1.39
CA ILE A 76 -9.76 4.31 -2.53
C ILE A 76 -8.50 4.52 -3.39
N PRO A 77 -7.38 5.05 -2.86
CA PRO A 77 -6.21 5.32 -3.70
C PRO A 77 -5.58 4.07 -4.31
N LYS A 78 -5.71 2.90 -3.69
CA LYS A 78 -5.07 1.66 -4.13
C LYS A 78 -5.92 0.83 -5.08
N PHE A 79 -7.25 0.91 -5.02
CA PHE A 79 -8.13 -0.02 -5.74
C PHE A 79 -9.25 0.62 -6.56
N HIS A 80 -9.44 1.93 -6.51
CA HIS A 80 -10.33 2.59 -7.46
C HIS A 80 -9.69 2.60 -8.86
N SER A 81 -10.48 2.33 -9.91
CA SER A 81 -9.96 2.14 -11.28
C SER A 81 -9.47 3.44 -11.95
N ASP A 82 -10.07 4.58 -11.61
CA ASP A 82 -9.62 5.90 -12.07
C ASP A 82 -8.26 6.29 -11.49
N HIS A 83 -7.19 5.89 -12.18
CA HIS A 83 -5.81 6.17 -11.78
C HIS A 83 -5.41 7.65 -11.84
N ARG A 84 -6.20 8.52 -12.50
CA ARG A 84 -5.93 9.98 -12.55
C ARG A 84 -6.68 10.75 -11.46
N GLY A 85 -7.76 10.19 -10.93
CA GLY A 85 -8.54 10.74 -9.83
C GLY A 85 -8.36 9.93 -8.55
N LEU A 86 -9.40 9.20 -8.16
CA LEU A 86 -9.50 8.53 -6.86
C LEU A 86 -8.41 7.47 -6.66
N GLY A 87 -8.09 6.70 -7.71
CA GLY A 87 -7.11 5.61 -7.75
C GLY A 87 -5.65 6.04 -7.96
N ARG A 88 -5.26 7.21 -7.47
CA ARG A 88 -3.93 7.83 -7.67
C ARG A 88 -2.71 6.99 -7.24
N GLY A 89 -2.93 5.87 -6.55
CA GLY A 89 -1.91 4.91 -6.08
C GLY A 89 -2.20 3.46 -6.50
N ASN A 90 -3.14 3.25 -7.42
CA ASN A 90 -3.53 1.94 -7.94
C ASN A 90 -2.47 1.46 -8.94
N PHE A 91 -1.28 1.10 -8.46
CA PHE A 91 -0.17 0.67 -9.31
C PHE A 91 -0.46 -0.67 -10.01
N SER A 92 -1.20 -1.58 -9.36
CA SER A 92 -1.58 -2.87 -9.94
C SER A 92 -2.45 -2.74 -11.19
N GLY A 93 -3.12 -1.60 -11.39
CA GLY A 93 -4.07 -1.44 -12.49
C GLY A 93 -5.36 -2.23 -12.26
N PHE A 94 -5.67 -2.53 -11.00
CA PHE A 94 -6.90 -3.19 -10.62
C PHE A 94 -8.10 -2.36 -11.08
N ALA A 95 -9.07 -3.01 -11.71
CA ALA A 95 -10.28 -2.36 -12.17
C ALA A 95 -11.44 -3.34 -12.04
N ASP A 96 -12.33 -3.06 -11.11
CA ASP A 96 -13.56 -3.82 -10.89
C ASP A 96 -14.70 -2.81 -10.69
N PRO A 97 -15.70 -2.78 -11.60
CA PRO A 97 -16.79 -1.80 -11.50
C PRO A 97 -17.64 -1.91 -10.22
N GLU A 98 -17.73 -3.10 -9.62
CA GLU A 98 -18.46 -3.28 -8.36
C GLU A 98 -17.63 -2.73 -7.20
N VAL A 99 -16.31 -2.96 -7.19
CA VAL A 99 -15.43 -2.32 -6.21
C VAL A 99 -15.50 -0.80 -6.32
N ASP A 100 -15.40 -0.23 -7.52
CA ASP A 100 -15.51 1.23 -7.71
C ASP A 100 -16.82 1.76 -7.11
N LYS A 101 -17.95 1.11 -7.42
CA LYS A 101 -19.27 1.49 -6.90
C LYS A 101 -19.36 1.39 -5.37
N LEU A 102 -18.84 0.32 -4.77
CA LEU A 102 -18.82 0.14 -3.32
C LEU A 102 -17.95 1.22 -2.64
N LEU A 103 -16.81 1.53 -3.24
CA LEU A 103 -15.88 2.56 -2.79
C LEU A 103 -16.48 3.96 -2.89
N GLU A 104 -17.14 4.30 -4.00
CA GLU A 104 -17.85 5.57 -4.18
C GLU A 104 -19.01 5.72 -3.18
N ALA A 105 -19.84 4.67 -3.04
CA ALA A 105 -20.93 4.66 -2.05
C ALA A 105 -20.41 4.85 -0.61
N SER A 106 -19.23 4.32 -0.29
CA SER A 106 -18.61 4.49 1.04
C SER A 106 -18.19 5.93 1.34
N LEU A 107 -18.01 6.77 0.31
CA LEU A 107 -17.71 8.19 0.45
C LEU A 107 -18.99 9.03 0.64
N GLU A 108 -20.14 8.52 0.21
CA GLU A 108 -21.43 9.20 0.28
C GLU A 108 -22.27 8.79 1.51
N SER A 109 -22.01 7.62 2.10
CA SER A 109 -22.76 7.12 3.26
C SER A 109 -22.47 7.91 4.53
N ASP A 110 -23.53 8.30 5.23
CA ASP A 110 -23.52 8.96 6.54
C ASP A 110 -23.78 7.99 7.71
N ASN A 111 -23.94 6.69 7.42
CA ASN A 111 -24.17 5.63 8.39
C ASN A 111 -22.93 4.74 8.53
N ASP A 112 -22.37 4.67 9.75
CA ASP A 112 -21.14 3.91 10.01
C ASP A 112 -21.28 2.39 9.76
N GLU A 113 -22.45 1.79 10.02
CA GLU A 113 -22.66 0.36 9.80
C GLU A 113 -22.77 0.03 8.31
N GLU A 114 -23.47 0.87 7.55
CA GLU A 114 -23.55 0.75 6.09
C GLU A 114 -22.16 0.92 5.47
N ARG A 115 -21.43 1.99 5.84
CA ARG A 115 -20.08 2.27 5.36
C ARG A 115 -19.10 1.13 5.68
N LEU A 116 -19.20 0.54 6.87
CA LEU A 116 -18.44 -0.65 7.23
C LEU A 116 -18.81 -1.86 6.34
N GLY A 117 -20.08 -2.06 6.04
CA GLY A 117 -20.56 -3.10 5.13
C GLY A 117 -19.96 -2.96 3.73
N LEU A 118 -20.00 -1.74 3.17
CA LEU A 118 -19.43 -1.42 1.86
C LEU A 118 -17.94 -1.73 1.78
N PHE A 119 -17.15 -1.31 2.78
CA PHE A 119 -15.73 -1.63 2.80
C PHE A 119 -15.43 -3.12 2.98
N ARG A 120 -16.26 -3.86 3.72
CA ARG A 120 -16.09 -5.32 3.85
C ARG A 120 -16.32 -6.02 2.52
N GLN A 121 -17.39 -5.68 1.82
CA GLN A 121 -17.70 -6.23 0.50
C GLN A 121 -16.60 -5.92 -0.51
N ALA A 122 -16.11 -4.68 -0.54
CA ALA A 122 -15.00 -4.30 -1.42
C ALA A 122 -13.74 -5.13 -1.12
N GLN A 123 -13.39 -5.30 0.16
CA GLN A 123 -12.23 -6.10 0.57
C GLN A 123 -12.38 -7.58 0.23
N GLU A 124 -13.57 -8.16 0.33
CA GLU A 124 -13.82 -9.55 -0.06
C GLU A 124 -13.54 -9.76 -1.55
N ILE A 125 -14.01 -8.85 -2.41
CA ILE A 125 -13.76 -8.89 -3.86
C ILE A 125 -12.26 -8.71 -4.15
N ILE A 126 -11.62 -7.68 -3.56
CA ILE A 126 -10.19 -7.40 -3.73
C ILE A 126 -9.35 -8.61 -3.30
N HIS A 127 -9.66 -9.20 -2.15
CA HIS A 127 -8.93 -10.37 -1.64
C HIS A 127 -9.11 -11.58 -2.55
N ALA A 128 -10.32 -11.81 -3.08
CA ALA A 128 -10.57 -12.92 -4.00
C ALA A 128 -9.86 -12.76 -5.35
N GLN A 129 -9.69 -11.53 -5.84
CA GLN A 129 -9.05 -11.25 -7.13
C GLN A 129 -7.52 -11.12 -7.06
N VAL A 130 -6.95 -10.94 -5.87
CA VAL A 130 -5.50 -10.89 -5.62
C VAL A 130 -4.77 -9.90 -6.56
N PRO A 131 -5.14 -8.60 -6.58
CA PRO A 131 -4.48 -7.61 -7.44
C PRO A 131 -3.03 -7.32 -7.05
N MET A 132 -2.63 -7.75 -5.85
CA MET A 132 -1.26 -7.72 -5.35
C MET A 132 -1.07 -8.79 -4.29
N VAL A 133 0.18 -9.14 -4.02
CA VAL A 133 0.55 -9.97 -2.88
C VAL A 133 0.57 -9.09 -1.63
N PHE A 134 -0.36 -9.32 -0.72
CA PHE A 134 -0.36 -8.66 0.59
C PHE A 134 0.70 -9.31 1.48
N GLU A 135 1.67 -8.50 1.93
CA GLU A 135 2.78 -8.98 2.75
C GLU A 135 2.43 -8.94 4.24
N PHE A 136 2.79 -7.86 4.92
CA PHE A 136 2.64 -7.70 6.36
C PHE A 136 2.24 -6.27 6.72
N VAL A 137 1.69 -6.10 7.92
CA VAL A 137 1.55 -4.79 8.55
C VAL A 137 2.78 -4.56 9.43
N ALA A 138 3.50 -3.47 9.19
CA ALA A 138 4.71 -3.16 9.96
C ALA A 138 4.35 -2.86 11.42
N HIS A 139 5.10 -3.45 12.35
CA HIS A 139 4.99 -3.14 13.77
C HIS A 139 6.15 -2.26 14.20
N GLU A 140 5.83 -1.12 14.81
CA GLU A 140 6.82 -0.22 15.37
C GLU A 140 7.07 -0.54 16.84
N ILE A 141 8.33 -0.76 17.19
CA ILE A 141 8.76 -1.07 18.56
C ILE A 141 9.53 0.11 19.11
N TYR A 142 9.05 0.64 20.23
CA TYR A 142 9.59 1.86 20.83
C TYR A 142 10.29 1.58 22.17
N GLY A 143 11.51 2.10 22.32
CA GLY A 143 12.21 2.17 23.59
C GLY A 143 11.97 3.51 24.27
N VAL A 144 11.30 3.50 25.44
CA VAL A 144 10.96 4.71 26.18
C VAL A 144 11.72 4.76 27.50
N ARG A 145 12.40 5.88 27.79
CA ARG A 145 13.09 6.05 29.08
C ARG A 145 12.07 6.08 30.20
N LYS A 146 12.38 5.45 31.34
CA LYS A 146 11.52 5.43 32.55
C LYS A 146 11.08 6.82 33.06
N ARG A 147 11.88 7.86 32.78
CA ARG A 147 11.57 9.25 33.17
C ARG A 147 10.54 9.93 32.26
N VAL A 148 10.19 9.35 31.11
CA VAL A 148 9.16 9.90 30.23
C VAL A 148 7.81 9.38 30.69
N LYS A 149 6.86 10.28 30.94
CA LYS A 149 5.47 9.95 31.29
C LYS A 149 4.52 10.41 30.19
N ASN A 150 3.34 9.78 30.14
CA ASN A 150 2.22 10.06 29.24
C ASN A 150 2.47 9.86 27.73
N TRP A 151 3.69 9.53 27.31
CA TRP A 151 3.91 9.11 25.93
C TRP A 151 3.36 7.70 25.69
N ARG A 152 2.68 7.52 24.56
CA ARG A 152 2.20 6.22 24.07
C ARG A 152 2.48 6.12 22.56
N PRO A 153 2.76 4.91 22.04
CA PRO A 153 2.82 4.69 20.61
C PRO A 153 1.45 5.01 19.99
N SER A 154 1.47 5.53 18.77
CA SER A 154 0.28 5.87 18.00
C SER A 154 0.16 4.99 16.75
N PRO A 155 -1.05 4.56 16.36
CA PRO A 155 -1.25 3.79 15.13
C PRO A 155 -0.83 4.51 13.85
N ASP A 156 -0.79 5.85 13.84
CA ASP A 156 -0.34 6.66 12.70
C ASP A 156 1.19 6.81 12.61
N SER A 157 1.95 6.10 13.45
CA SER A 157 3.42 6.12 13.51
C SER A 157 4.04 7.48 13.84
N ARG A 158 3.23 8.47 14.25
CA ARG A 158 3.71 9.80 14.63
C ARG A 158 4.04 9.86 16.12
N ILE A 159 5.07 10.63 16.45
CA ILE A 159 5.44 10.93 17.84
C ILE A 159 4.57 12.11 18.33
N HIS A 160 3.47 11.80 19.00
CA HIS A 160 2.61 12.80 19.64
C HIS A 160 3.20 13.22 20.98
N LEU A 161 3.67 14.47 21.08
CA LEU A 161 4.35 15.00 22.28
C LEU A 161 3.50 15.93 23.15
N LYS A 162 2.26 16.23 22.74
CA LYS A 162 1.42 17.26 23.37
C LYS A 162 1.21 17.04 24.88
N GLU A 163 1.05 15.80 25.31
CA GLU A 163 0.78 15.44 26.71
C GLU A 163 2.01 14.85 27.42
N VAL A 164 3.15 14.78 26.72
CA VAL A 164 4.37 14.14 27.19
C VAL A 164 5.12 15.05 28.13
N ASP A 165 5.62 14.46 29.21
CA ASP A 165 6.37 15.18 30.23
C ASP A 165 7.43 14.28 30.86
N LEU A 166 8.27 14.84 31.73
CA LEU A 166 9.36 14.16 32.41
C LEU A 166 9.08 14.06 33.91
N ILE A 167 9.46 12.94 34.51
CA ILE A 167 9.58 12.81 35.96
C ILE A 167 10.85 13.57 36.37
N GLN A 168 10.71 14.46 37.37
CA GLN A 168 11.83 15.17 37.99
C GLN A 168 12.68 14.24 38.86
#